data_AF-A0A933TW06-F1
#
_entry.id   AF-A0A933TW06-F1
#
_cell.length_a   1.000
_cell.length_b   1.000
_cell.length_c   1.000
_cell.angle_alpha   90.00
_cell.angle_beta   90.00
_cell.angle_gamma   90.00
#
_symmetry.space_group_name_H-M   'P 1'
#
loop_
_entity.id
_entity.type
_entity.pdbx_description
1 polymer ?
#
loop_
_entity_poly.entity_id
_entity_poly.type
_entity_poly.pdbx_seq_one_letter_code
_entity_poly.pdbx_strand_id
1 'polypeptide(L)'
;MVQKLPYDLFLKSFELAPRVAVDLWIKNENGGVLYTKRDVEPYKGFWHLPGSFLLKGETVVECVKRLAQEELGLEINGNNFR
;
A
#
# COMPACT_ATOMS: atom_id res chain seq x y z
N MET A 1 7.12 5.43 16.31
CA MET A 1 7.60 5.63 14.93
C MET A 1 7.64 4.28 14.26
N VAL A 2 6.79 4.09 13.26
CA VAL A 2 6.74 2.87 12.47
C VAL A 2 7.90 2.94 11.46
N GLN A 3 8.74 1.91 11.40
CA GLN A 3 9.98 1.93 10.60
C GLN A 3 9.93 0.86 9.50
N LYS A 4 10.25 1.26 8.27
CA LYS A 4 10.48 0.32 7.16
C LYS A 4 11.75 -0.49 7.45
N LEU A 5 11.69 -1.80 7.23
CA LEU A 5 12.88 -2.65 7.30
C LEU A 5 13.88 -2.22 6.20
N PRO A 6 15.19 -2.37 6.44
CA PRO A 6 16.18 -2.40 5.36
C PRO A 6 15.75 -3.38 4.26
N TYR A 7 16.04 -3.06 3.00
CA TYR A 7 15.46 -3.76 1.85
C TYR A 7 15.81 -5.25 1.80
N ASP A 8 17.03 -5.62 2.16
CA ASP A 8 17.50 -7.00 2.29
C ASP A 8 16.72 -7.79 3.38
N LEU A 9 16.51 -7.18 4.55
CA LEU A 9 15.70 -7.75 5.62
C LEU A 9 14.22 -7.83 5.23
N PHE A 10 13.71 -6.86 4.47
CA PHE A 10 12.37 -6.90 3.90
C PHE A 10 12.21 -8.10 2.97
N LEU A 11 13.13 -8.35 2.04
CA LEU A 11 13.08 -9.51 1.16
C LEU A 11 13.17 -10.83 1.93
N LYS A 12 14.09 -10.94 2.90
CA LYS A 12 14.24 -12.14 3.73
C LYS A 12 12.97 -12.49 4.51
N SER A 13 12.19 -11.48 4.91
CA SER A 13 10.96 -11.73 5.68
C SER A 13 9.91 -12.57 4.95
N PHE A 14 9.90 -12.57 3.60
CA PHE A 14 8.97 -13.37 2.80
C PHE A 14 9.22 -14.88 2.94
N GLU A 15 10.43 -15.29 3.30
CA GLU A 15 10.78 -16.70 3.57
C GLU A 15 10.32 -17.16 4.96
N LEU A 16 10.10 -16.22 5.87
CA LEU A 16 9.85 -16.50 7.29
C LEU A 16 8.35 -16.51 7.61
N ALA A 17 7.58 -15.64 6.96
CA ALA A 17 6.16 -15.48 7.24
C ALA A 17 5.42 -14.79 6.08
N PRO A 18 4.10 -15.04 5.94
CA PRO A 18 3.27 -14.23 5.06
C PRO A 18 3.26 -12.77 5.51
N ARG A 19 3.14 -11.88 4.53
CA ARG A 19 3.06 -10.43 4.75
C ARG A 19 1.64 -9.96 4.52
N VAL A 20 1.14 -9.09 5.40
CA VAL A 20 -0.17 -8.45 5.23
C VAL A 20 -0.01 -7.25 4.29
N ALA A 21 -0.71 -7.30 3.17
CA ALA A 21 -0.81 -6.20 2.21
C ALA A 21 -2.14 -5.46 2.39
N VAL A 22 -2.14 -4.16 2.09
CA VAL A 22 -3.32 -3.30 2.05
C VAL A 22 -3.35 -2.63 0.68
N ASP A 23 -4.43 -2.89 -0.06
CA ASP A 23 -4.70 -2.26 -1.36
C ASP A 23 -5.88 -1.28 -1.23
N LEU A 24 -5.84 -0.17 -1.96
CA LEU A 24 -6.93 0.79 -2.02
C LEU A 24 -7.84 0.53 -3.20
N TRP A 25 -9.12 0.35 -2.89
CA TRP A 25 -10.17 0.38 -3.90
C TRP A 25 -10.79 1.78 -3.98
N ILE A 26 -10.19 2.64 -4.80
CA ILE A 26 -10.69 4.00 -5.02
C ILE A 26 -11.62 4.01 -6.24
N LYS A 27 -12.85 4.49 -6.05
CA LYS A 27 -13.85 4.68 -7.10
C LYS A 27 -14.12 6.16 -7.33
N ASN A 28 -14.26 6.57 -8.58
CA ASN A 28 -14.82 7.88 -8.90
C ASN A 28 -16.36 7.84 -8.93
N GLU A 29 -16.99 9.00 -9.09
CA GLU A 29 -18.46 9.16 -9.11
C GLU A 29 -19.14 8.37 -10.25
N ASN A 30 -18.40 8.10 -11.32
CA ASN A 30 -18.89 7.35 -12.48
C ASN A 30 -18.66 5.83 -12.35
N GLY A 31 -18.19 5.34 -11.18
CA GLY A 31 -17.91 3.93 -10.93
C GLY A 31 -16.59 3.41 -11.51
N GLY A 32 -15.77 4.28 -12.11
CA GLY A 32 -14.41 3.93 -12.55
C GLY A 32 -13.49 3.66 -11.35
N VAL A 33 -12.57 2.71 -11.50
CA VAL A 33 -11.62 2.29 -10.46
C VAL A 33 -10.23 2.81 -10.78
N LEU A 34 -9.56 3.38 -9.78
CA LEU A 34 -8.17 3.82 -9.92
C LEU A 34 -7.22 2.62 -9.95
N TYR A 35 -6.39 2.57 -10.98
CA TYR A 35 -5.24 1.68 -11.06
C TYR A 35 -3.97 2.52 -11.21
N THR A 36 -2.88 2.04 -10.62
CA THR A 36 -1.52 2.55 -10.82
C THR A 36 -0.76 1.61 -11.74
N LYS A 37 0.24 2.14 -12.45
CA LYS A 37 1.15 1.32 -13.28
C LYS A 37 2.47 1.17 -12.54
N ARG A 38 2.87 -0.09 -12.27
CA ARG A 38 4.06 -0.39 -11.47
C ARG A 38 5.33 0.11 -12.15
N ASP A 39 6.20 0.78 -11.41
CA ASP A 39 7.51 1.28 -11.87
C ASP A 39 8.70 0.45 -11.35
N VAL A 40 8.43 -0.45 -10.39
CA VAL A 40 9.39 -1.35 -9.73
C VAL A 40 9.03 -2.83 -9.93
N GLU A 41 10.04 -3.70 -9.81
CA GLU A 41 9.85 -5.15 -9.81
C GLU A 41 9.30 -5.66 -8.47
N PRO A 42 8.61 -6.82 -8.44
CA PRO A 42 8.18 -7.62 -9.60
C PRO A 42 7.02 -6.98 -10.37
N TYR A 43 6.74 -7.47 -11.59
CA TYR A 43 5.62 -7.07 -12.44
C TYR A 43 5.65 -5.60 -12.85
N LYS A 44 6.85 -5.06 -13.09
CA LYS A 44 7.00 -3.70 -13.61
C LYS A 44 6.20 -3.52 -14.90
N GLY A 45 5.50 -2.40 -15.02
CA GLY A 45 4.68 -2.05 -16.18
C GLY A 45 3.26 -2.60 -16.17
N PHE A 46 2.90 -3.46 -15.22
CA PHE A 46 1.53 -3.97 -15.06
C PHE A 46 0.66 -2.98 -14.28
N TRP A 47 -0.64 -3.01 -14.53
CA TRP A 47 -1.64 -2.28 -13.75
C TRP A 47 -1.95 -3.02 -12.45
N HIS A 48 -2.05 -2.29 -11.34
CA HIS A 48 -2.44 -2.82 -10.04
C HIS A 48 -3.25 -1.78 -9.25
N LEU A 49 -3.88 -2.21 -8.16
CA LEU A 49 -4.43 -1.28 -7.19
C LEU A 49 -3.27 -0.61 -6.43
N PRO A 50 -3.37 0.69 -6.08
CA PRO A 50 -2.41 1.32 -5.17
C PRO A 50 -2.36 0.55 -3.85
N GLY A 51 -1.18 0.28 -3.32
CA GLY A 51 -1.09 -0.62 -2.17
C GLY A 51 0.31 -0.90 -1.65
N SER A 52 0.37 -1.09 -0.33
CA SER A 52 1.61 -1.29 0.42
C SER A 52 1.44 -2.41 1.46
N PHE A 53 2.57 -2.95 1.93
CA PHE A 53 2.57 -3.81 3.10
C PHE A 53 2.31 -3.03 4.39
N LEU A 54 1.62 -3.68 5.32
CA LEU A 54 1.49 -3.22 6.70
C LEU A 54 2.85 -3.31 7.41
N LEU A 55 3.19 -2.28 8.17
CA LEU A 55 4.41 -2.24 8.95
C LEU A 55 4.19 -2.73 10.39
N LYS A 56 5.26 -3.15 11.07
CA LYS A 56 5.16 -3.67 12.44
C LYS A 56 4.61 -2.60 13.39
N GLY A 57 3.48 -2.91 14.03
CA GLY A 57 2.79 -2.01 14.96
C GLY A 57 1.93 -0.94 14.29
N GLU A 58 1.80 -0.97 12.96
CA GLU A 58 0.92 -0.08 12.21
C GLU A 58 -0.50 -0.66 12.18
N THR A 59 -1.50 0.19 12.39
CA THR A 59 -2.90 -0.15 12.16
C THR A 59 -3.24 -0.08 10.67
N VAL A 60 -4.30 -0.77 10.24
CA VAL A 60 -4.76 -0.69 8.84
C VAL A 60 -5.10 0.76 8.44
N VAL A 61 -5.70 1.53 9.36
CA VAL A 61 -6.05 2.94 9.13
C VAL A 61 -4.82 3.81 8.90
N GLU A 62 -3.77 3.62 9.70
CA GLU A 62 -2.50 4.34 9.52
C GLU A 62 -1.83 3.96 8.21
N CYS A 63 -1.86 2.67 7.84
CA CYS A 63 -1.33 2.18 6.58
C CYS A 63 -2.03 2.83 5.39
N VAL A 64 -3.36 2.89 5.38
CA VAL A 64 -4.15 3.54 4.31
C VAL A 64 -3.76 5.00 4.14
N LYS A 65 -3.60 5.75 5.24
CA LYS A 65 -3.19 7.16 5.16
C LYS A 65 -1.76 7.31 4.64
N ARG A 66 -0.83 6.49 5.13
CA ARG A 66 0.56 6.51 4.67
C ARG A 66 0.67 6.18 3.19
N LEU A 67 0.06 5.08 2.76
CA LEU A 67 0.19 4.63 1.37
C LEU A 67 -0.51 5.61 0.41
N ALA A 68 -1.64 6.21 0.79
CA ALA A 68 -2.30 7.24 -0.02
C ALA A 68 -1.40 8.46 -0.22
N GLN A 69 -0.65 8.85 0.82
CA GLN A 69 0.31 9.94 0.71
C GLN A 69 1.55 9.54 -0.10
N GLU A 70 2.15 8.37 0.18
CA GLU A 70 3.40 7.91 -0.45
C GLU A 70 3.23 7.58 -1.94
N GLU A 71 2.12 6.94 -2.33
CA GLU A 71 1.91 6.49 -3.72
C GLU A 71 1.10 7.46 -4.56
N LEU A 72 0.11 8.14 -3.96
CA LEU A 72 -0.85 8.98 -4.70
C LEU A 72 -0.70 10.48 -4.39
N GLY A 73 0.09 10.85 -3.38
CA GLY A 73 0.20 12.22 -2.91
C GLY A 73 -1.09 12.77 -2.28
N LEU A 74 -1.98 11.88 -1.81
CA LEU A 74 -3.29 12.25 -1.27
C LEU A 74 -3.30 12.21 0.26
N GLU A 75 -3.78 13.30 0.86
CA GLU A 75 -4.09 13.34 2.29
C GLU A 75 -5.54 12.88 2.54
N ILE A 76 -5.71 11.86 3.37
CA ILE A 76 -7.03 11.31 3.69
C ILE A 76 -7.55 11.81 5.04
N ASN A 77 -8.64 12.56 4.99
CA ASN A 77 -9.38 13.02 6.16
C ASN A 77 -10.49 12.03 6.53
N GLY A 78 -10.19 11.09 7.43
CA GLY A 78 -11.16 10.11 7.94
C GLY A 78 -10.52 8.82 8.44
N ASN A 79 -11.32 8.03 9.18
CA ASN A 79 -10.91 6.72 9.70
C ASN A 79 -11.87 5.59 9.29
N ASN A 80 -12.92 5.91 8.52
CA ASN A 80 -13.95 4.95 8.11
C ASN A 80 -13.72 4.55 6.65
N PHE A 81 -12.95 3.47 6.47
CA PHE A 81 -12.77 2.81 5.18
C PHE A 81 -13.81 1.70 5.04
N ARG A 82 -14.40 1.55 3.84
CA ARG A 82 -15.41 0.54 3.53
C ARG A 82 -14.84 -0.51 2.60
#